data_AF-A0A7V8Y9M2-F1
#
_entry.id   AF-A0A7V8Y9M2-F1
#
_cell.length_a   1.000
_cell.length_b   1.000
_cell.length_c   1.000
_cell.angle_alpha   90.00
_cell.angle_beta   90.00
_cell.angle_gamma   90.00
#
_symmetry.space_group_name_H-M   'P 1'
#
loop_
_entity.id
_entity.type
_entity.pdbx_description
1 polymer ?
#
loop_
_entity_poly.entity_id
_entity_poly.type
_entity_poly.pdbx_seq_one_letter_code
_entity_poly.pdbx_strand_id
1 'polypeptide(L)' 'MATLHVRGVPDELYEALHERASERHSSITAETIRLLRRALALERPGQAALLDAIRSEREQVAPGTPSAAELIREDRDC' A
#
# COMPACT_ATOMS: atom_id res chain seq x y z
N MET A 1 -13.97 -9.92 -21.75
CA MET A 1 -13.16 -8.96 -20.96
C MET A 1 -13.53 -7.56 -21.42
N ALA A 2 -13.63 -6.61 -20.50
CA ALA A 2 -13.81 -5.20 -20.87
C ALA A 2 -12.46 -4.61 -21.29
N THR A 3 -12.46 -3.77 -22.33
CA THR A 3 -11.26 -3.04 -22.78
C THR A 3 -11.41 -1.58 -22.40
N LEU A 4 -10.44 -1.04 -21.65
CA LEU A 4 -10.38 0.36 -21.29
C LEU A 4 -9.39 1.07 -22.23
N HIS A 5 -9.87 2.05 -22.99
CA HIS A 5 -9.02 2.92 -23.79
C HIS A 5 -8.85 4.27 -23.08
N VAL A 6 -7.62 4.58 -22.68
CA VAL A 6 -7.24 5.88 -22.11
C VAL A 6 -6.54 6.68 -23.21
N ARG A 7 -7.00 7.91 -23.47
CA ARG A 7 -6.40 8.83 -24.45
C ARG A 7 -5.74 10.00 -23.73
N GLY A 8 -4.71 10.57 -24.35
CA GLY A 8 -4.01 11.75 -23.81
C GLY A 8 -3.26 11.45 -22.51
N VAL A 9 -2.70 10.24 -22.39
CA VAL A 9 -1.78 9.91 -21.30
C VAL A 9 -0.52 10.76 -21.49
N PRO A 10 -0.11 11.58 -20.50
CA PRO A 10 1.14 12.32 -20.59
C PRO A 10 2.32 11.35 -20.76
N ASP A 11 3.28 11.70 -21.61
CA ASP A 11 4.44 10.83 -21.90
C ASP A 11 5.17 10.43 -20.62
N GLU A 12 5.36 11.37 -19.70
CA GLU A 12 5.98 11.14 -18.39
C GLU A 12 5.27 10.04 -17.58
N LEU A 13 3.93 9.98 -17.65
CA LEU A 13 3.14 8.97 -16.95
C LEU A 13 3.27 7.60 -17.63
N TYR A 14 3.33 7.58 -18.97
CA TYR A 14 3.57 6.35 -19.71
C TYR A 14 4.94 5.76 -19.39
N GLU A 15 5.99 6.59 -19.39
CA GLU A 15 7.36 6.17 -19.06
C GLU A 15 7.45 5.64 -17.63
N ALA A 16 6.87 6.35 -16.65
CA ALA A 16 6.83 5.89 -15.26
C ALA A 16 6.11 4.54 -15.10
N LEU A 17 5.05 4.29 -15.88
CA LEU A 17 4.37 2.98 -15.91
C LEU A 17 5.25 1.91 -16.55
N HIS A 18 5.99 2.25 -17.61
CA HIS A 18 6.88 1.34 -18.32
C HIS A 18 8.07 0.90 -17.47
N GLU A 19 8.77 1.85 -16.83
CA GLU A 19 9.87 1.57 -15.91
C GLU A 19 9.42 0.65 -14.78
N ARG A 20 8.31 1.00 -14.13
CA ARG A 20 7.75 0.23 -13.03
C ARG A 20 7.32 -1.18 -13.44
N ALA A 21 6.78 -1.33 -14.65
CA ALA A 21 6.42 -2.63 -15.19
C ALA A 21 7.68 -3.49 -15.41
N SER A 22 8.75 -2.87 -15.91
CA SER A 22 10.05 -3.49 -16.18
C SER A 22 10.74 -3.96 -14.90
N GLU A 23 10.79 -3.13 -13.86
CA GLU A 23 11.31 -3.50 -12.52
C GLU A 23 10.64 -4.75 -11.95
N ARG A 24 9.34 -4.91 -12.24
CA ARG A 24 8.53 -6.03 -11.77
C ARG A 24 8.47 -7.20 -12.74
N HIS A 25 9.22 -7.15 -13.83
CA HIS A 25 9.24 -8.17 -14.87
C HIS A 25 7.82 -8.49 -15.38
N SER A 26 7.01 -7.45 -15.54
CA SER A 26 5.59 -7.54 -15.87
C SER A 26 5.26 -6.68 -17.08
N SER A 27 4.12 -6.95 -17.75
CA SER A 27 3.66 -6.09 -18.85
C SER A 27 3.04 -4.80 -18.32
N ILE A 28 3.09 -3.73 -19.12
CA ILE A 28 2.42 -2.44 -18.80
C ILE A 28 0.95 -2.67 -18.48
N THR A 29 0.24 -3.50 -19.27
CA THR A 29 -1.18 -3.80 -19.04
C THR A 29 -1.40 -4.45 -17.67
N ALA A 30 -0.56 -5.43 -17.30
CA ALA A 30 -0.67 -6.09 -16.00
C ALA A 30 -0.40 -5.12 -14.85
N GLU A 31 0.63 -4.28 -14.96
CA GLU A 31 0.97 -3.29 -13.94
C GLU A 31 -0.11 -2.20 -13.82
N THR A 32 -0.68 -1.78 -14.95
CA THR A 32 -1.79 -0.81 -15.00
C THR A 32 -3.02 -1.36 -14.29
N ILE A 33 -3.43 -2.60 -14.59
CA ILE A 33 -4.55 -3.27 -13.90
C ILE A 33 -4.27 -3.37 -12.40
N ARG A 34 -3.03 -3.71 -12.01
CA ARG A 34 -2.63 -3.82 -10.60
C ARG A 34 -2.74 -2.48 -9.88
N LEU A 35 -2.32 -1.38 -10.51
CA LEU A 35 -2.42 -0.04 -9.95
C LEU A 35 -3.87 0.42 -9.83
N LEU A 36 -4.69 0.22 -10.86
CA LEU A 36 -6.12 0.55 -10.83
C LEU A 36 -6.85 -0.20 -9.71
N ARG A 37 -6.58 -1.51 -9.56
CA ARG A 37 -7.14 -2.30 -8.45
C ARG A 37 -6.73 -1.77 -7.08
N ARG A 38 -5.46 -1.34 -6.93
CA ARG A 38 -4.97 -0.78 -5.68
C ARG A 38 -5.64 0.56 -5.36
N ALA A 39 -5.77 1.44 -6.34
CA ALA A 39 -6.43 2.73 -6.18
C ALA A 39 -7.88 2.55 -5.72
N LEU A 40 -8.65 1.68 -6.40
CA LEU A 40 -10.03 1.38 -6.05
C LEU A 40 -10.20 0.69 -4.68
N ALA A 41 -9.17 -0.03 -4.22
CA ALA A 41 -9.17 -0.58 -2.87
C ALA A 41 -8.94 0.51 -1.81
N LEU A 42 -7.98 1.41 -2.05
CA LEU A 42 -7.64 2.51 -1.14
C LEU A 42 -8.77 3.53 -1.00
N GLU A 43 -9.54 3.77 -2.07
CA GLU A 43 -10.69 4.68 -2.04
C GLU A 43 -11.89 4.14 -1.25
N ARG A 44 -11.82 2.91 -0.71
CA ARG A 44 -12.88 2.40 0.16
C ARG A 44 -12.91 3.24 1.44
N PRO A 45 -14.04 3.92 1.74
CA PRO A 45 -14.11 4.91 2.84
C PRO A 45 -13.75 4.34 4.21
N GLY A 46 -13.86 3.02 4.41
CA GLY A 46 -13.43 2.36 5.64
C GLY A 46 -11.92 2.07 5.74
N GLN A 47 -11.18 1.96 4.63
CA GLN A 47 -9.77 1.57 4.67
C GLN A 47 -8.86 2.75 5.03
N ALA A 48 -9.12 3.94 4.47
CA ALA A 48 -8.40 5.15 4.88
C ALA A 48 -8.65 5.46 6.36
N ALA A 49 -9.92 5.45 6.79
CA ALA A 49 -10.28 5.66 8.19
C ALA A 49 -9.67 4.61 9.15
N LEU A 50 -9.60 3.34 8.73
CA LEU A 50 -8.93 2.28 9.51
C LEU A 50 -7.42 2.52 9.61
N LEU A 51 -6.76 2.89 8.52
CA LEU A 51 -5.32 3.18 8.53
C LEU A 51 -4.98 4.41 9.37
N ASP A 52 -5.84 5.43 9.34
CA ASP A 52 -5.70 6.62 10.17
C ASP A 52 -5.94 6.28 11.66
N ALA A 53 -6.93 5.44 11.97
CA ALA A 53 -7.15 4.94 13.33
C ALA A 53 -5.92 4.18 13.86
N ILE A 54 -5.36 3.24 13.08
CA ILE A 54 -4.14 2.51 13.44
C ILE A 54 -2.95 3.47 13.66
N ARG A 55 -2.82 4.51 12.82
CA ARG A 55 -1.73 5.49 12.96
C ARG A 55 -1.88 6.33 14.24
N SER A 56 -3.10 6.82 14.49
CA SER A 56 -3.43 7.55 15.71
C SER A 56 -3.16 6.73 16.97
N GLU A 57 -3.51 5.44 17.00
CA GLU A 57 -3.20 4.56 18.13
C GLU A 57 -1.70 4.39 18.36
N ARG A 58 -0.90 4.29 17.29
CA ARG A 58 0.56 4.19 17.40
C ARG A 58 1.23 5.45 17.93
N GLU A 59 0.67 6.62 17.61
CA GLU A 59 1.14 7.91 18.12
C GLU A 59 0.81 8.10 19.62
N GLN A 60 -0.20 7.41 20.13
CA GLN A 60 -0.62 7.44 21.52
C GLN A 60 0.14 6.47 22.45
N VAL A 61 1.08 5.68 21.89
CA VAL A 61 1.92 4.79 22.70
C VAL A 61 2.80 5.63 23.62
N ALA A 62 2.55 5.52 24.93
CA ALA A 62 3.24 6.31 25.93
C ALA A 62 4.75 6.02 25.93
N PRO A 63 5.60 7.04 26.18
CA PRO A 63 7.02 6.83 26.39
C PRO A 63 7.26 5.83 27.54
N GLY A 64 8.06 4.80 27.29
CA GLY A 64 8.32 3.73 28.26
C GLY A 64 7.43 2.48 28.09
N THR A 65 6.59 2.42 27.06
CA THR A 65 5.90 1.18 26.70
C THR A 65 6.93 0.11 26.30
N PRO A 66 6.94 -1.07 26.95
CA PRO A 66 7.89 -2.13 26.63
C PRO A 66 7.73 -2.57 25.18
N SER A 67 8.86 -2.79 24.52
CA SER A 67 8.91 -3.27 23.15
C SER A 67 8.30 -4.67 23.07
N ALA A 68 7.77 -5.02 21.89
CA ALA A 68 7.26 -6.37 21.64
C ALA A 68 8.29 -7.45 21.97
N ALA A 69 9.59 -7.16 21.78
CA ALA A 69 10.68 -8.09 22.09
C ALA A 69 10.93 -8.27 23.60
N GLU A 70 10.56 -7.31 24.43
CA GLU A 70 10.64 -7.42 25.90
C GLU A 70 9.48 -8.25 26.45
N LEU A 71 8.27 -8.00 25.96
CA LEU A 71 7.07 -8.77 26.34
C LEU A 71 7.19 -10.25 25.96
N ILE A 72 7.74 -10.56 24.78
CA ILE A 72 7.96 -11.95 24.33
C ILE A 72 9.02 -12.66 25.19
N ARG A 73 10.00 -11.93 25.72
CA ARG A 73 11.00 -12.49 26.65
C ARG A 73 10.36 -12.83 28.00
N GLU A 74 9.58 -11.91 28.54
CA GLU A 74 8.86 -12.09 29.81
C GLU A 74 7.91 -13.31 29.78
N ASP A 75 7.19 -13.52 28.66
CA ASP A 75 6.30 -14.67 28.45
C ASP A 75 7.05 -16.01 28.32
N ARG A 76 8.31 -16.00 27.88
CA ARG A 76 9.16 -17.21 27.78
C ARG A 76 9.86 -17.58 29.06
N ASP A 77 10.09 -16.60 29.93
CA ASP A 77 10.80 -16.76 31.19
C ASP A 77 9.84 -17.08 32.37
N CYS A 78 8.54 -17.25 32.08
CA CYS A 78 7.49 -17.72 32.99
C CYS A 78 7.10 -19.18 32.71
#